data_AF-A0A5N6VLL6-F1
#
_entry.id   AF-A0A5N6VLL6-F1
#
_cell.length_a   1.000
_cell.length_b   1.000
_cell.length_c   1.000
_cell.angle_alpha   90.00
_cell.angle_beta   90.00
_cell.angle_gamma   90.00
#
_symmetry.space_group_name_H-M   'P 1'
#
loop_
_entity.id
_entity.type
_entity.pdbx_description
1 polymer ?
#
loop_
_entity_poly.entity_id
_entity_poly.type
_entity_poly.pdbx_seq_one_letter_code
_entity_poly.pdbx_strand_id
1 'polypeptide(L)'
;MSCLLSLGISMVIIEDKSLTSPGQKVNSLAGASYSQGQADMYEFARILQAFRAAARDSEIMITARIESFTTRTPEKNEAKELASVQLALEDALARAELYKTSGADAIMIHSKAKSPFEVLSFLSQFRSQDADTPLVVVPTTYGSITDQELHQAGANIIIYANHLMRAKITAVDAISTFLLPTRQSGFSFGNKSWDRALQCRNFGYLLQQLEKAESLSESALEYRALAMRYALIHVKKVIRVLLKDQNARAADNYIITAKELLNINSQQISPLNNLFLKEKGEDLYIAKL
;
A
#
# COMPACT_ATOMS: atom_id res chain seq x y z
N MET A 1 -19.63 0.41 -8.55
CA MET A 1 -19.99 1.64 -7.83
C MET A 1 -20.93 1.40 -6.65
N SER A 2 -22.12 0.82 -6.84
CA SER A 2 -23.11 0.61 -5.76
C SER A 2 -22.54 -0.04 -4.48
N CYS A 3 -21.68 -1.05 -4.62
CA CYS A 3 -21.01 -1.69 -3.47
C CYS A 3 -20.10 -0.72 -2.69
N LEU A 4 -19.37 0.15 -3.39
CA LEU A 4 -18.48 1.12 -2.75
C LEU A 4 -19.28 2.18 -1.97
N LEU A 5 -20.36 2.66 -2.57
CA LEU A 5 -21.28 3.61 -1.93
C LEU A 5 -21.95 3.01 -0.69
N SER A 6 -22.40 1.75 -0.74
CA SER A 6 -23.00 1.09 0.43
C SER A 6 -22.03 0.88 1.59
N LEU A 7 -20.72 0.91 1.33
CA LEU A 7 -19.68 0.82 2.34
C LEU A 7 -19.24 2.19 2.89
N GLY A 8 -19.84 3.28 2.43
CA GLY A 8 -19.50 4.64 2.85
C GLY A 8 -18.18 5.16 2.30
N ILE A 9 -17.73 4.66 1.13
CA ILE A 9 -16.48 5.09 0.50
C ILE A 9 -16.68 6.45 -0.19
N SER A 10 -15.89 7.45 0.19
CA SER A 10 -15.93 8.81 -0.38
C SER A 10 -14.98 9.04 -1.55
N MET A 11 -13.92 8.23 -1.71
CA MET A 11 -12.95 8.37 -2.79
C MET A 11 -12.42 7.00 -3.22
N VAL A 12 -12.25 6.81 -4.52
CA VAL A 12 -11.61 5.64 -5.13
C VAL A 12 -10.35 6.10 -5.87
N ILE A 13 -9.24 5.39 -5.68
CA ILE A 13 -7.99 5.65 -6.40
C ILE A 13 -7.71 4.46 -7.32
N ILE A 14 -7.65 4.70 -8.62
CA ILE A 14 -7.46 3.68 -9.65
C ILE A 14 -6.13 3.96 -10.33
N GLU A 15 -5.24 2.96 -10.43
CA GLU A 15 -3.91 3.14 -11.03
C GLU A 15 -3.87 2.72 -12.50
N ASP A 16 -3.05 3.40 -13.30
CA ASP A 16 -2.90 3.17 -14.73
C ASP A 16 -1.83 2.14 -15.10
N LYS A 17 -1.69 1.08 -14.29
CA LYS A 17 -0.85 -0.06 -14.65
C LYS A 17 -1.58 -1.03 -15.56
N SER A 18 -0.86 -1.60 -16.51
CA SER A 18 -1.39 -2.66 -17.36
C SER A 18 -1.64 -3.92 -16.53
N LEU A 19 -2.87 -4.45 -16.58
CA LEU A 19 -3.25 -5.70 -15.94
C LEU A 19 -3.70 -6.70 -17.00
N THR A 20 -3.06 -7.86 -17.03
CA THR A 20 -3.44 -8.96 -17.94
C THR A 20 -4.54 -9.84 -17.35
N SER A 21 -4.70 -9.90 -16.02
CA SER A 21 -5.79 -10.61 -15.33
C SER A 21 -6.00 -10.09 -13.89
N PRO A 22 -7.18 -10.32 -13.28
CA PRO A 22 -7.43 -9.99 -11.88
C PRO A 22 -6.37 -10.61 -10.96
N GLY A 23 -5.87 -9.84 -9.99
CA GLY A 23 -4.86 -10.30 -9.04
C GLY A 23 -3.42 -10.26 -9.52
N GLN A 24 -3.14 -9.87 -10.77
CA GLN A 24 -1.78 -9.77 -11.32
C GLN A 24 -1.10 -8.41 -11.10
N LYS A 25 -1.64 -7.59 -10.20
CA LYS A 25 -1.03 -6.31 -9.82
C LYS A 25 0.32 -6.56 -9.14
N VAL A 26 1.38 -5.96 -9.69
CA VAL A 26 2.71 -5.87 -9.08
C VAL A 26 2.80 -4.58 -8.25
N ASN A 27 3.17 -4.72 -6.98
CA ASN A 27 3.33 -3.61 -6.06
C ASN A 27 4.40 -2.62 -6.57
N SER A 28 4.13 -1.31 -6.55
CA SER A 28 5.05 -0.27 -7.06
C SER A 28 6.38 -0.19 -6.30
N LEU A 29 6.44 -0.72 -5.08
CA LEU A 29 7.66 -0.81 -4.28
C LEU A 29 8.43 -2.13 -4.48
N ALA A 30 7.87 -3.09 -5.23
CA ALA A 30 8.54 -4.35 -5.51
C ALA A 30 9.68 -4.16 -6.52
N GLY A 31 10.74 -4.98 -6.38
CA GLY A 31 11.84 -5.00 -7.33
C GLY A 31 11.37 -5.24 -8.76
N ALA A 32 10.40 -6.14 -8.96
CA ALA A 32 9.79 -6.43 -10.26
C ALA A 32 8.79 -5.37 -10.77
N SER A 33 8.65 -4.21 -10.13
CA SER A 33 7.71 -3.16 -10.58
C SER A 33 7.93 -2.71 -12.02
N TYR A 34 9.16 -2.77 -12.52
CA TYR A 34 9.51 -2.44 -13.91
C TYR A 34 8.99 -3.47 -14.93
N SER A 35 8.67 -4.70 -14.50
CA SER A 35 8.16 -5.74 -15.41
C SER A 35 6.68 -5.59 -15.72
N GLN A 36 5.97 -4.76 -14.96
CA GLN A 36 4.58 -4.38 -15.25
C GLN A 36 4.59 -3.00 -15.90
N GLY A 37 4.27 -2.96 -17.20
CA GLY A 37 4.16 -1.73 -17.95
C GLY A 37 2.99 -0.85 -17.51
N GLN A 38 2.98 0.38 -17.99
CA GLN A 38 1.84 1.29 -17.86
C GLN A 38 0.79 0.95 -18.92
N ALA A 39 -0.49 1.09 -18.57
CA ALA A 39 -1.57 0.92 -19.53
C ALA A 39 -1.51 2.03 -20.60
N ASP A 40 -2.06 1.73 -21.77
CA ASP A 40 -2.34 2.77 -22.75
C ASP A 40 -3.31 3.78 -22.14
N MET A 41 -2.96 5.07 -22.26
CA MET A 41 -3.66 6.14 -21.56
C MET A 41 -5.10 6.30 -22.04
N TYR A 42 -5.40 5.99 -23.31
CA TYR A 42 -6.75 6.07 -23.87
C TYR A 42 -7.60 4.89 -23.43
N GLU A 43 -7.00 3.70 -23.24
CA GLU A 43 -7.71 2.58 -22.62
C GLU A 43 -8.04 2.87 -21.16
N PHE A 44 -7.10 3.43 -20.41
CA PHE A 44 -7.33 3.81 -19.03
C PHE A 44 -8.37 4.93 -18.90
N ALA A 45 -8.38 5.90 -19.81
CA ALA A 45 -9.42 6.93 -19.89
C ALA A 45 -10.83 6.32 -20.02
N ARG A 46 -11.00 5.26 -20.82
CA ARG A 46 -12.30 4.55 -20.92
C ARG A 46 -12.71 3.91 -19.60
N ILE A 47 -11.76 3.42 -18.79
CA ILE A 47 -12.05 2.91 -17.45
C ILE A 47 -12.56 4.04 -16.55
N LEU A 48 -11.88 5.20 -16.54
CA LEU A 48 -12.30 6.36 -15.75
C LEU A 48 -13.71 6.83 -16.15
N GLN A 49 -14.00 6.90 -17.44
CA GLN A 49 -15.32 7.24 -17.96
C GLN A 49 -16.39 6.24 -17.50
N ALA A 50 -16.08 4.95 -17.48
CA ALA A 50 -16.99 3.94 -16.97
C ALA A 50 -17.25 4.10 -15.46
N PHE A 51 -16.23 4.43 -14.67
CA PHE A 51 -16.40 4.77 -13.26
C PHE A 51 -17.26 6.02 -13.07
N ARG A 52 -17.02 7.07 -13.86
CA ARG A 52 -17.80 8.32 -13.82
C ARG A 52 -19.27 8.07 -14.17
N ALA A 53 -19.53 7.33 -15.25
CA ALA A 53 -20.89 6.96 -15.64
C ALA A 53 -21.60 6.14 -14.55
N ALA A 54 -20.86 5.26 -13.84
CA ALA A 54 -21.40 4.48 -12.75
C ALA A 54 -21.60 5.27 -11.44
N ALA A 55 -20.86 6.37 -11.24
CA ALA A 55 -21.01 7.28 -10.10
C ALA A 55 -22.35 8.04 -10.13
N ARG A 56 -22.90 8.30 -11.33
CA ARG A 56 -24.10 9.14 -11.49
C ARG A 56 -23.95 10.44 -10.70
N ASP A 57 -24.97 10.83 -9.94
CA ASP A 57 -24.99 12.05 -9.12
C ASP A 57 -24.42 11.84 -7.69
N SER A 58 -23.69 10.75 -7.45
CA SER A 58 -23.06 10.53 -6.13
C SER A 58 -21.81 11.40 -5.96
N GLU A 59 -21.55 11.81 -4.71
CA GLU A 59 -20.38 12.64 -4.34
C GLU A 59 -19.06 11.84 -4.24
N ILE A 60 -19.01 10.60 -4.73
CA ILE A 60 -17.80 9.79 -4.66
C ILE A 60 -16.74 10.34 -5.62
N MET A 61 -15.55 10.61 -5.08
CA MET A 61 -14.43 11.10 -5.88
C MET A 61 -13.74 9.95 -6.63
N ILE A 62 -13.51 10.12 -7.93
CA ILE A 62 -12.73 9.21 -8.77
C ILE A 62 -11.35 9.82 -9.00
N THR A 63 -10.33 9.20 -8.43
CA THR A 63 -8.94 9.67 -8.52
C THR A 63 -8.14 8.77 -9.45
N ALA A 64 -7.49 9.36 -10.44
CA ALA A 64 -6.57 8.63 -11.32
C ALA A 64 -5.15 8.66 -10.74
N ARG A 65 -4.56 7.49 -10.53
CA ARG A 65 -3.18 7.32 -10.07
C ARG A 65 -2.27 7.03 -11.25
N ILE A 66 -1.33 7.94 -11.46
CA ILE A 66 -0.35 7.92 -12.54
C ILE A 66 0.93 7.27 -12.05
N GLU A 67 1.39 6.26 -12.78
CA GLU A 67 2.56 5.44 -12.45
C GLU A 67 3.78 5.74 -13.36
N SER A 68 3.78 6.82 -14.14
CA SER A 68 4.86 7.15 -15.09
C SER A 68 6.27 7.17 -14.46
N PHE A 69 6.42 7.72 -13.24
CA PHE A 69 7.70 7.67 -12.53
C PHE A 69 8.03 6.30 -11.93
N THR A 70 7.05 5.44 -11.67
CA THR A 70 7.29 4.12 -11.08
C THR A 70 7.60 3.08 -12.15
N THR A 71 7.16 3.30 -13.38
CA THR A 71 7.39 2.43 -14.55
C THR A 71 8.64 2.81 -15.34
N ARG A 72 9.18 4.03 -15.19
CA ARG A 72 10.45 4.40 -15.81
C ARG A 72 11.62 3.55 -15.32
N THR A 73 12.65 3.42 -16.17
CA THR A 73 13.92 2.79 -15.83
C THR A 73 14.91 3.85 -15.33
N PRO A 74 15.45 3.70 -14.10
CA PRO A 74 16.52 4.57 -13.62
C PRO A 74 17.83 4.34 -14.39
N GLU A 75 18.51 5.43 -14.71
CA GLU A 75 19.76 5.41 -15.47
C GLU A 75 20.96 5.70 -14.57
N LYS A 76 22.10 5.05 -14.85
CA LYS A 76 23.34 5.27 -14.08
C LYS A 76 24.07 6.54 -14.49
N ASN A 77 23.92 6.95 -15.75
CA ASN A 77 24.51 8.16 -16.26
C ASN A 77 23.59 9.33 -15.94
N GLU A 78 24.14 10.39 -15.36
CA GLU A 78 23.37 11.54 -14.86
C GLU A 78 22.56 12.24 -15.95
N ALA A 79 23.14 12.45 -17.14
CA ALA A 79 22.44 13.08 -18.26
C ALA A 79 21.29 12.20 -18.76
N LYS A 80 21.49 10.88 -18.82
CA LYS A 80 20.43 9.92 -19.17
C LYS A 80 19.35 9.82 -18.10
N GLU A 81 19.70 9.93 -16.82
CA GLU A 81 18.74 9.92 -15.72
C GLU A 81 17.86 11.16 -15.75
N LEU A 82 18.45 12.33 -15.97
CA LEU A 82 17.69 13.56 -16.11
C LEU A 82 16.73 13.50 -17.31
N ALA A 83 17.19 12.97 -18.45
CA ALA A 83 16.34 12.74 -19.62
C ALA A 83 15.21 11.72 -19.34
N SER A 84 15.50 10.62 -18.64
CA SER A 84 14.50 9.61 -18.23
C SER A 84 13.43 10.21 -17.32
N VAL A 85 13.83 11.03 -16.34
CA VAL A 85 12.90 11.75 -15.45
C VAL A 85 12.06 12.76 -16.22
N GLN A 86 12.66 13.53 -17.14
CA GLN A 86 11.95 14.52 -17.95
C GLN A 86 10.90 13.87 -18.86
N LEU A 87 11.25 12.77 -19.54
CA LEU A 87 10.32 12.00 -20.36
C LEU A 87 9.14 11.45 -19.52
N ALA A 88 9.43 10.93 -18.32
CA ALA A 88 8.38 10.44 -17.42
C ALA A 88 7.48 11.56 -16.89
N LEU A 89 8.02 12.76 -16.69
CA LEU A 89 7.26 13.95 -16.28
C LEU A 89 6.33 14.42 -17.39
N GLU A 90 6.81 14.49 -18.63
CA GLU A 90 5.99 14.86 -19.80
C GLU A 90 4.85 13.87 -20.03
N ASP A 91 5.13 12.56 -19.94
CA ASP A 91 4.10 11.51 -20.00
C ASP A 91 3.09 11.63 -18.85
N ALA A 92 3.56 11.88 -17.61
CA ALA A 92 2.69 12.06 -16.46
C ALA A 92 1.73 13.24 -16.63
N LEU A 93 2.22 14.39 -17.12
CA LEU A 93 1.40 15.58 -17.34
C LEU A 93 0.36 15.35 -18.44
N ALA A 94 0.75 14.73 -19.57
CA ALA A 94 -0.17 14.39 -20.65
C ALA A 94 -1.29 13.44 -20.17
N ARG A 95 -0.92 12.43 -19.36
CA ARG A 95 -1.89 11.53 -18.73
C ARG A 95 -2.80 12.24 -17.74
N ALA A 96 -2.27 13.13 -16.92
CA ALA A 96 -3.07 13.88 -15.95
C ALA A 96 -4.15 14.71 -16.65
N GLU A 97 -3.82 15.39 -17.75
CA GLU A 97 -4.77 16.17 -18.53
C GLU A 97 -5.84 15.28 -19.19
N LEU A 98 -5.43 14.16 -19.79
CA LEU A 98 -6.37 13.20 -20.37
C LEU A 98 -7.29 12.59 -19.32
N TYR A 99 -6.76 12.22 -18.15
CA TYR A 99 -7.52 11.55 -17.10
C TYR A 99 -8.52 12.50 -16.44
N LYS A 100 -8.11 13.77 -16.23
CA LYS A 100 -9.00 14.84 -15.77
C LYS A 100 -10.17 15.03 -16.74
N THR A 101 -9.89 15.23 -18.02
CA THR A 101 -10.93 15.40 -19.06
C THR A 101 -11.78 14.15 -19.28
N SER A 102 -11.28 12.97 -18.86
CA SER A 102 -12.00 11.69 -18.89
C SER A 102 -12.81 11.40 -17.63
N GLY A 103 -12.92 12.37 -16.71
CA GLY A 103 -13.79 12.30 -15.54
C GLY A 103 -13.11 11.86 -14.25
N ALA A 104 -11.80 12.00 -14.11
CA ALA A 104 -11.15 11.98 -12.80
C ALA A 104 -11.37 13.31 -12.06
N ASP A 105 -11.82 13.26 -10.81
CA ASP A 105 -11.94 14.46 -9.96
C ASP A 105 -10.61 14.88 -9.36
N ALA A 106 -9.64 13.97 -9.27
CA ALA A 106 -8.35 14.21 -8.65
C ALA A 106 -7.26 13.37 -9.33
N ILE A 107 -6.02 13.84 -9.23
CA ILE A 107 -4.85 13.16 -9.77
C ILE A 107 -3.92 12.76 -8.63
N MET A 108 -3.54 11.49 -8.59
CA MET A 108 -2.49 11.00 -7.73
C MET A 108 -1.23 10.77 -8.55
N ILE A 109 -0.11 11.38 -8.16
CA ILE A 109 1.20 11.09 -8.74
C ILE A 109 1.99 10.21 -7.77
N HIS A 110 2.60 9.13 -8.29
CA HIS A 110 3.41 8.24 -7.48
C HIS A 110 4.85 8.17 -7.99
N SER A 111 5.79 8.07 -7.06
CA SER A 111 7.21 7.86 -7.30
C SER A 111 7.73 6.85 -6.28
N LYS A 112 8.71 6.05 -6.70
CA LYS A 112 9.48 5.14 -5.83
C LYS A 112 10.88 5.67 -5.52
N ALA A 113 11.23 6.87 -5.99
CA ALA A 113 12.51 7.51 -5.71
C ALA A 113 12.63 7.88 -4.23
N LYS A 114 13.87 7.96 -3.73
CA LYS A 114 14.17 8.45 -2.37
C LYS A 114 14.15 9.97 -2.28
N SER A 115 14.36 10.64 -3.41
CA SER A 115 14.29 12.10 -3.55
C SER A 115 12.86 12.49 -3.91
N PRO A 116 12.32 13.60 -3.37
CA PRO A 116 11.01 14.11 -3.74
C PRO A 116 11.00 14.83 -5.10
N PHE A 117 12.14 14.98 -5.77
CA PHE A 117 12.31 15.77 -6.99
C PHE A 117 11.26 15.49 -8.07
N GLU A 118 11.03 14.22 -8.41
CA GLU A 118 10.05 13.83 -9.44
C GLU A 118 8.64 14.35 -9.12
N VAL A 119 8.21 14.18 -7.87
CA VAL A 119 6.88 14.57 -7.40
C VAL A 119 6.78 16.09 -7.36
N LEU A 120 7.78 16.79 -6.84
CA LEU A 120 7.78 18.26 -6.78
C LEU A 120 7.74 18.88 -8.19
N SER A 121 8.49 18.32 -9.14
CA SER A 121 8.47 18.77 -10.53
C SER A 121 7.09 18.59 -11.16
N PHE A 122 6.43 17.46 -10.92
CA PHE A 122 5.05 17.24 -11.38
C PHE A 122 4.06 18.23 -10.75
N LEU A 123 4.08 18.39 -9.43
CA LEU A 123 3.14 19.28 -8.73
C LEU A 123 3.27 20.72 -9.24
N SER A 124 4.50 21.23 -9.34
CA SER A 124 4.79 22.59 -9.82
C SER A 124 4.33 22.81 -11.26
N GLN A 125 4.68 21.89 -12.17
CA GLN A 125 4.30 22.03 -13.58
C GLN A 125 2.80 21.88 -13.79
N PHE A 126 2.15 20.90 -13.13
CA PHE A 126 0.70 20.74 -13.20
C PHE A 126 -0.01 22.00 -12.71
N ARG A 127 0.43 22.58 -11.58
CA ARG A 127 -0.18 23.81 -11.02
C ARG A 127 -0.03 25.04 -11.89
N SER A 128 0.97 25.08 -12.77
CA SER A 128 1.07 26.17 -13.76
C SER A 128 -0.02 26.12 -14.84
N GLN A 129 -0.69 24.97 -14.99
CA GLN A 129 -1.76 24.74 -15.97
C GLN A 129 -3.14 24.59 -15.31
N ASP A 130 -3.20 24.07 -14.08
CA ASP A 130 -4.44 23.76 -13.37
C ASP A 130 -4.28 23.99 -11.87
N ALA A 131 -4.95 25.02 -11.37
CA ALA A 131 -4.90 25.43 -9.97
C ALA A 131 -5.87 24.64 -9.06
N ASP A 132 -6.88 23.98 -9.63
CA ASP A 132 -8.07 23.56 -8.90
C ASP A 132 -8.12 22.05 -8.67
N THR A 133 -7.70 21.25 -9.65
CA THR A 133 -7.78 19.79 -9.57
C THR A 133 -6.98 19.27 -8.36
N PRO A 134 -7.58 18.58 -7.39
CA PRO A 134 -6.89 18.04 -6.23
C PRO A 134 -5.76 17.08 -6.60
N LEU A 135 -4.58 17.32 -6.01
CA LEU A 135 -3.40 16.48 -6.18
C LEU A 135 -3.13 15.64 -4.94
N VAL A 136 -2.92 14.34 -5.15
CA VAL A 136 -2.68 13.34 -4.11
C VAL A 136 -1.24 12.82 -4.21
N VAL A 137 -0.55 12.71 -3.08
CA VAL A 137 0.83 12.19 -3.00
C VAL A 137 1.00 11.16 -1.89
N VAL A 138 2.00 10.28 -2.05
CA VAL A 138 2.31 9.19 -1.09
C VAL A 138 3.81 9.19 -0.79
N PRO A 139 4.28 9.90 0.25
CA PRO A 139 5.71 10.07 0.56
C PRO A 139 6.33 8.87 1.27
N THR A 140 6.02 7.64 0.84
CA THR A 140 6.56 6.43 1.49
C THR A 140 8.07 6.26 1.26
N THR A 141 8.58 6.57 0.06
CA THR A 141 10.01 6.42 -0.28
C THR A 141 10.80 7.72 -0.15
N TYR A 142 10.16 8.85 -0.47
CA TYR A 142 10.71 10.21 -0.39
C TYR A 142 10.31 10.95 0.89
N GLY A 143 10.08 10.19 1.98
CA GLY A 143 9.52 10.71 3.23
C GLY A 143 10.37 11.68 4.04
N SER A 144 11.51 12.16 3.53
CA SER A 144 12.25 13.25 4.18
C SER A 144 11.60 14.61 3.99
N ILE A 145 10.73 14.76 2.98
CA ILE A 145 9.96 15.97 2.77
C ILE A 145 8.84 16.11 3.82
N THR A 146 8.57 17.32 4.26
CA THR A 146 7.46 17.65 5.17
C THR A 146 6.14 17.81 4.44
N ASP A 147 5.04 17.67 5.18
CA ASP A 147 3.70 17.91 4.63
C ASP A 147 3.53 19.35 4.17
N GLN A 148 4.13 20.31 4.88
CA GLN A 148 4.12 21.73 4.51
C GLN A 148 4.80 21.97 3.16
N GLU A 149 5.96 21.39 2.92
CA GLU A 149 6.67 21.51 1.63
C GLU A 149 5.86 20.90 0.47
N LEU A 150 5.20 19.76 0.71
CA LEU A 150 4.31 19.13 -0.27
C LEU A 150 3.09 20.00 -0.58
N HIS A 151 2.47 20.60 0.44
CA HIS A 151 1.36 21.53 0.27
C HIS A 151 1.78 22.81 -0.48
N GLN A 152 2.94 23.37 -0.14
CA GLN A 152 3.50 24.53 -0.84
C GLN A 152 3.79 24.23 -2.32
N ALA A 153 4.20 23.01 -2.64
CA ALA A 153 4.39 22.56 -4.02
C ALA A 153 3.07 22.33 -4.78
N GLY A 154 1.92 22.26 -4.08
CA GLY A 154 0.59 22.17 -4.69
C GLY A 154 -0.19 20.90 -4.38
N ALA A 155 0.33 20.00 -3.54
CA ALA A 155 -0.42 18.82 -3.11
C ALA A 155 -1.58 19.19 -2.18
N ASN A 156 -2.71 18.50 -2.29
CA ASN A 156 -3.88 18.70 -1.43
C ASN A 156 -4.05 17.57 -0.43
N ILE A 157 -3.73 16.32 -0.83
CA ILE A 157 -3.93 15.13 -0.01
C ILE A 157 -2.60 14.37 0.10
N ILE A 158 -2.17 14.11 1.33
CA ILE A 158 -0.95 13.37 1.62
C ILE A 158 -1.33 12.06 2.30
N ILE A 159 -0.94 10.93 1.70
CA ILE A 159 -1.32 9.60 2.18
C ILE A 159 -0.11 8.89 2.80
N TYR A 160 -0.22 8.59 4.09
CA TYR A 160 0.72 7.73 4.82
C TYR A 160 0.32 6.26 4.73
N ALA A 161 0.57 5.66 3.56
CA ALA A 161 -0.06 4.40 3.12
C ALA A 161 0.11 3.17 4.04
N ASN A 162 1.31 2.92 4.60
CA ASN A 162 1.62 1.64 5.25
C ASN A 162 2.20 1.74 6.67
N HIS A 163 2.32 2.95 7.23
CA HIS A 163 2.94 3.18 8.54
C HIS A 163 2.23 2.43 9.67
N LEU A 164 0.90 2.40 9.67
CA LEU A 164 0.12 1.76 10.73
C LEU A 164 0.23 0.23 10.69
N MET A 165 0.29 -0.36 9.50
CA MET A 165 0.52 -1.80 9.35
C MET A 165 1.92 -2.17 9.82
N ARG A 166 2.94 -1.38 9.44
CA ARG A 166 4.33 -1.57 9.90
C ARG A 166 4.43 -1.45 11.43
N ALA A 167 3.72 -0.48 12.03
CA ALA A 167 3.63 -0.31 13.48
C ALA A 167 3.00 -1.53 14.18
N LYS A 168 1.89 -2.03 13.63
CA LYS A 168 1.23 -3.24 14.15
C LYS A 168 2.18 -4.43 14.13
N ILE A 169 2.92 -4.62 13.04
CA ILE A 169 3.89 -5.72 12.93
C ILE A 169 4.97 -5.57 14.00
N THR A 170 5.60 -4.40 14.12
CA THR A 170 6.63 -4.14 15.16
C THR A 170 6.14 -4.48 16.56
N ALA A 171 4.92 -4.07 16.92
CA ALA A 171 4.37 -4.30 18.24
C ALA A 171 4.06 -5.78 18.52
N VAL A 172 3.43 -6.46 17.56
CA VAL A 172 3.04 -7.88 17.72
C VAL A 172 4.28 -8.79 17.69
N ASP A 173 5.31 -8.42 16.94
CA ASP A 173 6.58 -9.14 16.90
C ASP A 173 7.32 -9.09 18.25
N ALA A 174 7.36 -7.90 18.87
CA ALA A 174 7.98 -7.70 20.17
C ALA A 174 7.28 -8.51 21.27
N ILE A 175 5.93 -8.48 21.31
CA ILE A 175 5.18 -9.24 22.31
C ILE A 175 5.27 -10.76 22.06
N SER A 176 5.32 -11.21 20.81
CA SER A 176 5.54 -12.63 20.47
C SER A 176 6.89 -13.10 20.98
N THR A 177 7.94 -12.35 20.72
CA THR A 177 9.30 -12.66 21.18
C THR A 177 9.40 -12.70 22.70
N PHE A 178 8.64 -11.87 23.42
CA PHE A 178 8.63 -11.83 24.88
C PHE A 178 7.77 -12.94 25.51
N LEU A 179 6.55 -13.17 25.02
CA LEU A 179 5.58 -14.08 25.64
C LEU A 179 5.85 -15.55 25.33
N LEU A 180 6.29 -15.88 24.12
CA LEU A 180 6.40 -17.28 23.70
C LEU A 180 7.47 -18.04 24.50
N PRO A 181 8.67 -17.49 24.75
CA PRO A 181 9.69 -18.19 25.54
C PRO A 181 9.35 -18.32 27.03
N THR A 182 8.54 -17.40 27.58
CA THR A 182 8.23 -17.36 29.03
C THR A 182 7.13 -18.34 29.45
N ARG A 183 6.42 -18.97 28.50
CA ARG A 183 5.21 -19.75 28.79
C ARG A 183 5.32 -21.24 28.50
N GLN A 184 6.12 -21.64 27.51
CA GLN A 184 6.56 -23.01 27.25
C GLN A 184 7.37 -23.06 25.95
N SER A 185 8.37 -23.94 25.85
CA SER A 185 8.96 -24.30 24.57
C SER A 185 7.90 -24.94 23.66
N GLY A 186 7.64 -24.37 22.49
CA GLY A 186 6.72 -24.95 21.49
C GLY A 186 5.27 -24.50 21.56
N PHE A 187 4.99 -23.25 21.96
CA PHE A 187 3.65 -22.65 21.85
C PHE A 187 3.04 -22.87 20.44
N SER A 188 1.80 -23.34 20.41
CA SER A 188 1.00 -23.54 19.20
C SER A 188 -0.44 -23.13 19.47
N PHE A 189 -1.10 -22.58 18.46
CA PHE A 189 -2.53 -22.31 18.48
C PHE A 189 -3.39 -23.55 18.17
N GLY A 190 -2.78 -24.73 18.00
CA GLY A 190 -3.48 -25.95 17.56
C GLY A 190 -3.93 -25.89 16.10
N ASN A 191 -3.48 -24.88 15.35
CA ASN A 191 -3.82 -24.69 13.95
C ASN A 191 -2.54 -24.34 13.16
N LYS A 192 -2.14 -25.23 12.25
CA LYS A 192 -0.91 -25.10 11.46
C LYS A 192 -0.84 -23.79 10.68
N SER A 193 -1.96 -23.31 10.14
CA SER A 193 -2.00 -22.04 9.38
C SER A 193 -1.79 -20.83 10.29
N TRP A 194 -2.30 -20.86 11.52
CA TRP A 194 -2.09 -19.79 12.50
C TRP A 194 -0.67 -19.80 13.05
N ASP A 195 -0.13 -20.98 13.34
CA ASP A 195 1.28 -21.15 13.75
C ASP A 195 2.23 -20.68 12.65
N ARG A 196 1.91 -20.99 11.39
CA ARG A 196 2.68 -20.48 10.25
C ARG A 196 2.57 -18.96 10.12
N ALA A 197 1.39 -18.39 10.36
CA ALA A 197 1.22 -16.94 10.35
C ALA A 197 2.01 -16.22 11.44
N LEU A 198 2.15 -16.83 12.61
CA LEU A 198 3.04 -16.35 13.67
C LEU A 198 4.51 -16.38 13.20
N GLN A 199 4.97 -17.52 12.67
CA GLN A 199 6.35 -17.68 12.18
C GLN A 199 6.70 -16.71 11.03
N CYS A 200 5.77 -16.51 10.10
CA CYS A 200 5.93 -15.62 8.95
C CYS A 200 5.64 -14.15 9.29
N ARG A 201 5.31 -13.82 10.55
CA ARG A 201 4.97 -12.47 11.01
C ARG A 201 3.78 -11.86 10.26
N ASN A 202 2.88 -12.70 9.74
CA ASN A 202 1.63 -12.28 9.10
C ASN A 202 0.55 -12.02 10.17
N PHE A 203 0.83 -11.04 11.03
CA PHE A 203 -0.01 -10.70 12.19
C PHE A 203 -1.35 -10.05 11.79
N GLY A 204 -1.44 -9.52 10.57
CA GLY A 204 -2.70 -9.04 9.99
C GLY A 204 -3.71 -10.18 9.91
N TYR A 205 -3.32 -11.25 9.21
CA TYR A 205 -4.11 -12.48 9.07
C TYR A 205 -4.32 -13.18 10.41
N LEU A 206 -3.23 -13.43 11.16
CA LEU A 206 -3.31 -14.18 12.43
C LEU A 206 -4.34 -13.58 13.39
N LEU A 207 -4.25 -12.28 13.66
CA LEU A 207 -5.14 -11.64 14.62
C LEU A 207 -6.59 -11.63 14.15
N GLN A 208 -6.83 -11.50 12.84
CA GLN A 208 -8.18 -11.60 12.28
C GLN A 208 -8.75 -13.01 12.44
N GLN A 209 -7.95 -14.05 12.23
CA GLN A 209 -8.42 -15.43 12.41
C GLN A 209 -8.71 -15.75 13.87
N LEU A 210 -7.82 -15.33 14.78
CA LEU A 210 -8.03 -15.48 16.22
C LEU A 210 -9.27 -14.70 16.71
N GLU A 211 -9.61 -13.57 16.10
CA GLU A 211 -10.84 -12.83 16.41
C GLU A 211 -12.11 -13.57 15.97
N LYS A 212 -12.07 -14.22 14.80
CA LYS A 212 -13.21 -14.95 14.22
C LYS A 212 -13.38 -16.38 14.73
N ALA A 213 -12.40 -16.91 15.46
CA ALA A 213 -12.42 -18.28 15.96
C ALA A 213 -13.56 -18.48 16.98
N GLU A 214 -14.37 -19.52 16.79
CA GLU A 214 -15.47 -19.87 17.71
C GLU A 214 -14.96 -20.32 19.08
N SER A 215 -13.82 -21.02 19.10
CA SER A 215 -13.17 -21.51 20.31
C SER A 215 -11.66 -21.28 20.23
N LEU A 216 -11.07 -20.83 21.34
CA LEU A 216 -9.63 -20.65 21.50
C LEU A 216 -9.20 -21.26 22.83
N SER A 217 -7.97 -21.80 22.88
CA SER A 217 -7.35 -22.14 24.17
C SER A 217 -7.16 -20.88 25.01
N GLU A 218 -7.05 -21.04 26.33
CA GLU A 218 -6.77 -19.94 27.25
C GLU A 218 -5.50 -19.18 26.86
N SER A 219 -4.45 -19.91 26.46
CA SER A 219 -3.19 -19.34 25.99
C SER A 219 -3.34 -18.53 24.69
N ALA A 220 -4.20 -18.95 23.76
CA ALA A 220 -4.48 -18.24 22.52
C ALA A 220 -5.35 -16.99 22.77
N LEU A 221 -6.31 -17.07 23.68
CA LEU A 221 -7.12 -15.91 24.11
C LEU A 221 -6.23 -14.82 24.72
N GLU A 222 -5.31 -15.22 25.60
CA GLU A 222 -4.41 -14.28 26.25
C GLU A 222 -3.40 -13.68 25.27
N TYR A 223 -2.79 -14.49 24.40
CA TYR A 223 -1.94 -13.98 23.34
C TYR A 223 -2.67 -12.96 22.47
N ARG A 224 -3.90 -13.28 22.02
CA ARG A 224 -4.72 -12.37 21.20
C ARG A 224 -4.96 -11.06 21.93
N ALA A 225 -5.38 -11.11 23.19
CA ALA A 225 -5.67 -9.94 24.00
C ALA A 225 -4.44 -9.01 24.16
N LEU A 226 -3.29 -9.60 24.50
CA LEU A 226 -2.03 -8.85 24.65
C LEU A 226 -1.55 -8.29 23.31
N ALA A 227 -1.52 -9.10 22.25
CA ALA A 227 -1.09 -8.68 20.92
C ALA A 227 -1.96 -7.54 20.36
N MET A 228 -3.29 -7.61 20.50
CA MET A 228 -4.19 -6.53 20.07
C MET A 228 -3.99 -5.26 20.89
N ARG A 229 -3.84 -5.38 22.22
CA ARG A 229 -3.61 -4.23 23.10
C ARG A 229 -2.31 -3.52 22.74
N TYR A 230 -1.21 -4.25 22.59
CA TYR A 230 0.09 -3.67 22.24
C TYR A 230 0.10 -3.08 20.83
N ALA A 231 -0.52 -3.76 19.86
CA ALA A 231 -0.70 -3.21 18.51
C ALA A 231 -1.42 -1.86 18.56
N LEU A 232 -2.52 -1.75 19.29
CA LEU A 232 -3.28 -0.50 19.39
C LEU A 232 -2.48 0.62 20.06
N ILE A 233 -1.76 0.33 21.15
CA ILE A 233 -0.90 1.32 21.84
C ILE A 233 0.16 1.86 20.87
N HIS A 234 0.82 0.97 20.13
CA HIS A 234 1.91 1.34 19.24
C HIS A 234 1.43 2.07 17.99
N VAL A 235 0.31 1.63 17.39
CA VAL A 235 -0.36 2.34 16.29
C VAL A 235 -0.73 3.77 16.73
N LYS A 236 -1.33 3.95 17.92
CA LYS A 236 -1.63 5.28 18.46
C LYS A 236 -0.37 6.13 18.66
N LYS A 237 0.74 5.53 19.09
CA LYS A 237 2.02 6.22 19.22
C LYS A 237 2.53 6.72 17.86
N VAL A 238 2.51 5.86 16.84
CA VAL A 238 2.93 6.21 15.48
C VAL A 238 2.05 7.32 14.89
N ILE A 239 0.73 7.26 15.08
CA ILE A 239 -0.19 8.33 14.66
C ILE A 239 0.22 9.68 15.28
N ARG A 240 0.48 9.72 16.59
CA ARG A 240 0.87 10.98 17.27
C ARG A 240 2.19 11.54 16.72
N VAL A 241 3.17 10.68 16.44
CA VAL A 241 4.46 11.09 15.88
C VAL A 241 4.27 11.67 14.47
N LEU A 242 3.53 10.97 13.61
CA LEU A 242 3.24 11.44 12.26
C LEU A 242 2.48 12.77 12.25
N LEU A 243 1.50 12.96 13.14
CA LEU A 243 0.75 14.21 13.26
C LEU A 243 1.58 15.37 13.82
N LYS A 244 2.54 15.10 14.71
CA LYS A 244 3.37 16.12 15.34
C LYS A 244 4.45 16.62 14.38
N ASP A 245 5.16 15.69 13.76
CA ASP A 245 6.35 15.99 12.97
C ASP A 245 6.02 16.23 11.49
N GLN A 246 4.80 15.88 11.05
CA GLN A 246 4.27 16.12 9.70
C GLN A 246 5.25 15.68 8.60
N ASN A 247 5.81 14.49 8.80
CA ASN A 247 6.86 13.92 7.98
C ASN A 247 6.79 12.39 8.06
N ALA A 248 6.80 11.72 6.91
CA ALA A 248 6.64 10.27 6.87
C ALA A 248 7.77 9.49 7.58
N ARG A 249 9.01 10.02 7.56
CA ARG A 249 10.15 9.38 8.25
C ARG A 249 10.16 9.57 9.76
N ALA A 250 9.35 10.48 10.31
CA ALA A 250 9.28 10.69 11.75
C ALA A 250 8.96 9.39 12.53
N ALA A 251 8.20 8.50 11.90
CA ALA A 251 7.81 7.23 12.50
C ALA A 251 8.85 6.10 12.35
N ASP A 252 9.95 6.27 11.61
CA ASP A 252 10.84 5.17 11.21
C ASP A 252 11.44 4.40 12.41
N ASN A 253 11.70 5.08 13.53
CA ASN A 253 12.19 4.44 14.76
C ASN A 253 11.15 3.56 15.48
N TYR A 254 9.89 3.59 15.03
CA TYR A 254 8.78 2.87 15.64
C TYR A 254 8.21 1.79 14.73
N ILE A 255 8.70 1.62 13.51
CA ILE A 255 8.08 0.76 12.51
C ILE A 255 9.15 -0.03 11.76
N ILE A 256 8.82 -1.24 11.30
CA ILE A 256 9.68 -1.99 10.37
C ILE A 256 9.87 -1.23 9.05
N THR A 257 10.83 -1.62 8.22
CA THR A 257 11.00 -0.97 6.89
C THR A 257 9.90 -1.38 5.90
N ALA A 258 9.66 -0.56 4.87
CA ALA A 258 8.76 -0.95 3.78
C ALA A 258 9.23 -2.21 3.03
N LYS A 259 10.55 -2.40 2.89
CA LYS A 259 11.14 -3.61 2.29
C LYS A 259 10.80 -4.85 3.13
N GLU A 260 10.91 -4.75 4.44
CA GLU A 260 10.56 -5.84 5.35
C GLU A 260 9.07 -6.18 5.30
N LEU A 261 8.20 -5.16 5.24
CA LEU A 261 6.76 -5.37 5.03
C LEU A 261 6.48 -6.15 3.73
N LEU A 262 7.15 -5.80 2.62
CA LEU A 262 6.98 -6.50 1.35
C LEU A 262 7.46 -7.96 1.43
N ASN A 263 8.57 -8.22 2.13
CA ASN A 263 9.08 -9.58 2.36
C ASN A 263 8.15 -10.42 3.25
N ILE A 264 7.40 -9.79 4.17
CA ILE A 264 6.35 -10.47 4.94
C ILE A 264 5.15 -10.77 4.03
N ASN A 265 4.71 -9.78 3.24
CA ASN A 265 3.55 -9.92 2.36
C ASN A 265 3.79 -10.89 1.18
N SER A 266 5.03 -11.11 0.76
CA SER A 266 5.36 -12.08 -0.28
C SER A 266 5.21 -13.53 0.20
N GLN A 267 5.18 -13.76 1.52
CA GLN A 267 4.95 -15.09 2.08
C GLN A 267 3.46 -15.41 2.01
N GLN A 268 3.05 -16.13 0.96
CA GLN A 268 1.67 -16.61 0.85
C GLN A 268 1.35 -17.57 2.00
N ILE A 269 0.33 -17.22 2.78
CA ILE A 269 -0.30 -18.12 3.74
C ILE A 269 -1.67 -18.43 3.18
N SER A 270 -1.74 -19.41 2.28
CA SER A 270 -3.00 -19.90 1.76
C SER A 270 -3.32 -21.24 2.44
N PRO A 271 -4.50 -21.42 3.05
CA PRO A 271 -5.00 -22.76 3.28
C PRO A 271 -5.32 -23.33 1.90
N LEU A 272 -4.58 -24.34 1.45
CA LEU A 272 -4.75 -25.01 0.14
C LEU A 272 -6.09 -25.74 -0.04
N ASN A 273 -7.06 -25.55 0.84
CA ASN A 273 -8.22 -26.43 0.95
C ASN A 273 -9.34 -26.25 -0.07
N ASN A 274 -9.19 -25.45 -1.14
CA ASN A 274 -10.28 -25.31 -2.12
C ASN A 274 -9.88 -25.22 -3.60
N LEU A 275 -8.62 -25.44 -3.98
CA LEU A 275 -8.24 -25.57 -5.39
C LEU A 275 -7.27 -26.75 -5.55
N PHE A 276 -7.78 -27.81 -6.18
CA PHE A 276 -7.14 -29.05 -6.65
C PHE A 276 -7.30 -30.30 -5.77
N LEU A 277 -8.19 -31.18 -6.25
CA LEU A 277 -8.22 -32.65 -6.25
C LEU A 277 -7.59 -33.40 -5.07
N LYS A 278 -8.44 -34.18 -4.40
CA LYS A 278 -8.08 -35.29 -3.52
C LYS A 278 -7.01 -36.18 -4.15
N GLU A 279 -5.76 -36.03 -3.74
CA GLU A 279 -4.82 -37.14 -3.68
C GLU A 279 -4.11 -37.11 -2.33
N LYS A 280 -4.43 -38.12 -1.52
CA LYS A 280 -3.66 -38.68 -0.39
C LYS A 280 -3.03 -37.67 0.59
N GLY A 281 -3.82 -37.29 1.60
CA GLY A 281 -3.44 -37.47 3.01
C GLY A 281 -2.28 -36.65 3.61
N GLU A 282 -1.66 -35.73 2.88
CA GLU A 282 -0.66 -34.81 3.45
C GLU A 282 -0.94 -33.35 3.01
N ASP A 283 -1.25 -32.49 3.99
CA ASP A 283 -1.37 -31.05 3.75
C ASP A 283 0.02 -30.46 3.47
N LEU A 284 0.39 -30.36 2.18
CA LEU A 284 1.61 -29.70 1.73
C LEU A 284 1.44 -28.16 1.80
N TYR A 285 2.13 -27.53 2.74
CA TYR A 285 2.29 -26.07 2.77
C TYR A 285 3.60 -25.68 2.07
N ILE A 286 3.55 -25.28 0.81
CA ILE A 286 4.73 -24.75 0.11
C ILE A 286 4.73 -23.22 0.23
N ALA A 287 5.78 -22.68 0.83
CA ALA A 287 6.14 -21.28 0.63
C ALA A 287 6.61 -21.13 -0.81
N LYS A 288 5.77 -20.58 -1.70
CA LYS A 288 6.27 -20.07 -2.99
C LYS A 288 7.16 -18.86 -2.68
N LEU A 289 8.47 -19.05 -2.83
CA LEU A 289 9.46 -17.98 -2.91
C LEU A 289 9.23 -17.15 -4.19
#